data_AF-A0A0W0Y947-F1
#
_entry.id   AF-A0A0W0Y947-F1
#
_cell.length_a   1.000
_cell.length_b   1.000
_cell.length_c   1.000
_cell.angle_alpha   90.00
_cell.angle_beta   90.00
_cell.angle_gamma   90.00
#
_symmetry.space_group_name_H-M   'P 1'
#
loop_
_entity.id
_entity.type
_entity.pdbx_description
1 polymer ?
#
loop_
_entity_poly.entity_id
_entity_poly.type
_entity_poly.pdbx_seq_one_letter_code
_entity_poly.pdbx_strand_id
1 'polypeptide(L)'
;MYQYNPSLHVKIWLSNDPNVFMNLENQIRLLEMREKNPHDTVHLVYDSTLLTHSSIQALHEFGKENNIILIDAHIIDGKLEFESEKKLYGFYKEEVSNLNSGGNLGVASDILRWLSPIFRLGTYTDFDVPIDTTNIPSNIPIQSPLLLNIGSLKIGKKEFILANNDFVAIIDEVAAKKEIERVQNGLLARLAQYDTDFIEKTEKELMTDSLINRYIIKLMKNRSESLYISKSKELISPNTPNSSLKIRAYIHEMMTNKVDFLNFKKISSKETSQDIINRLRKELHSQLNLVKYLFFSKEYSLIKHILEANDEKFLSYLMKKEHDLYLKSIVICTTGPIQIANSLFNEYVVNTDKFRKEIQPLSFNYYGLQNAFRSQNSIPLHENVLGMLKFLGVEDGELNDSSWLNTGKELQASRIKQLAVRQQELALSLPLSFSAVKNNLETSLIDSYQVASKTSQEKIKTLNLILNCFQGNEFDILQFQKILPNIDLSGKDIYTQQLIEDLKKLSHEAIIFSLAKGKKLKLATHSNQPIESSYNYIRNMKQYVHDLITWPK
;
A
#
# COMPACT_ATOMS: atom_id res chain seq x y z
N MET A 1 -27.31 -7.28 -13.08
CA MET A 1 -26.25 -8.04 -12.36
C MET A 1 -25.03 -7.99 -13.25
N TYR A 2 -23.92 -7.50 -12.74
CA TYR A 2 -22.68 -7.28 -13.49
C TYR A 2 -21.71 -8.44 -13.27
N GLN A 3 -20.70 -8.57 -14.13
CA GLN A 3 -19.66 -9.60 -14.02
C GLN A 3 -18.32 -8.95 -13.72
N TYR A 4 -17.80 -9.20 -12.53
CA TYR A 4 -16.51 -8.68 -12.10
C TYR A 4 -15.40 -9.69 -12.36
N ASN A 5 -14.33 -9.25 -13.04
CA ASN A 5 -13.14 -10.06 -13.28
C ASN A 5 -12.01 -9.66 -12.31
N PRO A 6 -11.64 -10.51 -11.34
CA PRO A 6 -10.61 -10.20 -10.35
C PRO A 6 -9.18 -10.34 -10.90
N SER A 7 -8.98 -10.87 -12.11
CA SER A 7 -7.66 -11.13 -12.70
C SER A 7 -7.07 -9.95 -13.48
N LEU A 8 -7.73 -8.80 -13.47
CA LEU A 8 -7.26 -7.57 -14.13
C LEU A 8 -6.84 -6.56 -13.07
N HIS A 9 -5.55 -6.22 -13.04
CA HIS A 9 -4.98 -5.37 -12.01
C HIS A 9 -4.34 -4.12 -12.58
N VAL A 10 -4.45 -3.03 -11.83
CA VAL A 10 -3.80 -1.76 -12.09
C VAL A 10 -3.02 -1.35 -10.84
N LYS A 11 -1.72 -1.09 -11.02
CA LYS A 11 -0.83 -0.49 -10.03
C LYS A 11 -0.39 0.88 -10.55
N ILE A 12 -0.36 1.89 -9.70
CA ILE A 12 0.12 3.23 -10.06
C ILE A 12 1.36 3.52 -9.22
N TRP A 13 2.48 3.82 -9.88
CA TRP A 13 3.71 4.24 -9.22
C TRP A 13 4.29 5.46 -9.93
N LEU A 14 4.31 6.59 -9.21
CA LEU A 14 4.92 7.83 -9.65
C LEU A 14 6.19 8.01 -8.82
N SER A 15 7.36 7.99 -9.46
CA SER A 15 8.63 8.08 -8.72
C SER A 15 8.90 9.51 -8.26
N ASN A 16 9.43 9.65 -7.05
CA ASN A 16 10.00 10.91 -6.54
C ASN A 16 11.52 11.02 -6.76
N ASP A 17 12.16 9.96 -7.27
CA ASP A 17 13.57 9.93 -7.63
C ASP A 17 13.71 9.60 -9.13
N PRO A 18 14.18 10.54 -9.97
CA PRO A 18 14.33 10.33 -11.40
C PRO A 18 15.25 9.18 -11.80
N ASN A 19 16.14 8.76 -10.90
CA ASN A 19 17.10 7.68 -11.18
C ASN A 19 16.56 6.30 -10.80
N VAL A 20 15.42 6.23 -10.10
CA VAL A 20 14.85 4.99 -9.59
C VAL A 20 13.42 4.86 -10.10
N PHE A 21 13.17 3.96 -11.05
CA PHE A 21 11.81 3.80 -11.61
C PHE A 21 10.80 3.34 -10.55
N MET A 22 11.25 2.50 -9.60
CA MET A 22 10.47 1.99 -8.48
C MET A 22 11.43 1.54 -7.39
N ASN A 23 11.11 1.81 -6.13
CA ASN A 23 11.96 1.36 -5.03
C ASN A 23 11.94 -0.17 -4.87
N LEU A 24 12.94 -0.71 -4.18
CA LEU A 24 13.12 -2.16 -4.02
C LEU A 24 11.92 -2.83 -3.33
N GLU A 25 11.33 -2.18 -2.31
CA GLU A 25 10.18 -2.70 -1.57
C GLU A 25 8.98 -2.94 -2.49
N ASN A 26 8.64 -1.97 -3.33
CA ASN A 26 7.51 -2.07 -4.24
C ASN A 26 7.79 -2.95 -5.46
N GLN A 27 9.05 -3.06 -5.90
CA GLN A 27 9.44 -4.09 -6.88
C GLN A 27 9.20 -5.49 -6.32
N ILE A 28 9.64 -5.76 -5.08
CA ILE A 28 9.44 -7.06 -4.41
C ILE A 28 7.95 -7.36 -4.25
N ARG A 29 7.13 -6.40 -3.78
CA ARG A 29 5.67 -6.56 -3.64
C ARG A 29 4.99 -6.89 -4.97
N LEU A 30 5.40 -6.24 -6.06
CA LEU A 30 4.85 -6.50 -7.38
C LEU A 30 5.23 -7.88 -7.91
N LEU A 31 6.46 -8.32 -7.67
CA LEU A 31 6.93 -9.66 -8.04
C LEU A 31 6.27 -10.76 -7.20
N GLU A 32 6.08 -10.53 -5.90
CA GLU A 32 5.32 -11.39 -5.00
C GLU A 32 3.88 -11.60 -5.52
N MET A 33 3.21 -10.51 -5.89
CA MET A 33 1.88 -10.55 -6.48
C MET A 33 1.88 -11.31 -7.82
N ARG A 34 2.86 -11.05 -8.69
CA ARG A 34 2.99 -11.72 -9.99
C ARG A 34 3.25 -13.22 -9.84
N GLU A 35 4.06 -13.63 -8.88
CA GLU A 35 4.35 -15.05 -8.63
C GLU A 35 3.14 -15.81 -8.10
N LYS A 36 2.35 -15.18 -7.20
CA LYS A 36 1.08 -15.73 -6.73
C LYS A 36 0.02 -15.82 -7.84
N ASN A 37 0.00 -14.82 -8.73
CA ASN A 37 -1.02 -14.68 -9.76
C ASN A 37 -0.37 -14.66 -11.16
N PRO A 38 0.22 -15.79 -11.63
CA PRO A 38 1.05 -15.83 -12.83
C PRO A 38 0.28 -15.58 -14.13
N HIS A 39 -1.04 -15.83 -14.12
CA HIS A 39 -1.91 -15.69 -15.29
C HIS A 39 -2.70 -14.39 -15.34
N ASP A 40 -2.66 -13.60 -14.27
CA ASP A 40 -3.40 -12.35 -14.20
C ASP A 40 -2.77 -11.26 -15.08
N THR A 41 -3.58 -10.33 -15.57
CA THR A 41 -3.09 -9.17 -16.30
C THR A 41 -2.74 -8.07 -15.30
N VAL A 42 -1.51 -7.57 -15.35
CA VAL A 42 -1.04 -6.51 -14.46
C VAL A 42 -0.58 -5.32 -15.28
N HIS A 43 -1.24 -4.19 -15.09
CA HIS A 43 -0.87 -2.91 -15.65
C HIS A 43 -0.13 -2.09 -14.60
N LEU A 44 1.02 -1.52 -14.98
CA LEU A 44 1.77 -0.59 -14.17
C LEU A 44 1.76 0.79 -14.83
N VAL A 45 1.06 1.72 -14.19
CA VAL A 45 1.00 3.12 -14.59
C VAL A 45 2.18 3.87 -13.98
N TYR A 46 2.92 4.60 -14.81
CA TYR A 46 4.04 5.46 -14.43
C TYR A 46 3.97 6.77 -15.19
N ASP A 47 4.79 7.76 -14.83
CA ASP A 47 4.95 8.98 -15.64
C ASP A 47 6.39 9.06 -16.15
N SER A 48 6.58 9.09 -17.47
CA SER A 48 7.90 9.15 -18.07
C SER A 48 8.65 10.45 -17.80
N THR A 49 7.95 11.55 -17.51
CA THR A 49 8.58 12.85 -17.21
C THR A 49 9.24 12.90 -15.83
N LEU A 50 8.85 11.99 -14.95
CA LEU A 50 9.44 11.84 -13.62
C LEU A 50 10.75 11.03 -13.63
N LEU A 51 11.14 10.44 -14.77
CA LEU A 51 12.24 9.48 -14.84
C LEU A 51 13.30 9.87 -15.87
N THR A 52 14.53 9.48 -15.59
CA THR A 52 15.61 9.51 -16.58
C THR A 52 15.42 8.42 -17.64
N HIS A 53 16.06 8.59 -18.81
CA HIS A 53 16.00 7.62 -19.89
C HIS A 53 16.50 6.22 -19.47
N SER A 54 17.57 6.15 -18.67
CA SER A 54 18.09 4.88 -18.14
C SER A 54 17.09 4.19 -17.20
N SER A 55 16.41 4.94 -16.34
CA SER A 55 15.38 4.39 -15.46
C SER A 55 14.16 3.90 -16.24
N ILE A 56 13.78 4.60 -17.31
CA ILE A 56 12.72 4.14 -18.23
C ILE A 56 13.14 2.84 -18.92
N GLN A 57 14.37 2.74 -19.41
CA GLN A 57 14.87 1.51 -20.01
C GLN A 57 14.83 0.35 -19.01
N ALA A 58 15.30 0.57 -17.79
CA ALA A 58 15.26 -0.42 -16.72
C ALA A 58 13.81 -0.86 -16.39
N LEU A 59 12.85 0.07 -16.38
CA LEU A 59 11.43 -0.23 -16.22
C LEU A 59 10.89 -1.09 -17.36
N HIS A 60 11.24 -0.81 -18.62
CA HIS A 60 10.83 -1.63 -19.77
C HIS A 60 11.40 -3.05 -19.70
N GLU A 61 12.66 -3.19 -19.30
CA GLU A 61 13.29 -4.50 -19.09
C GLU A 61 12.58 -5.27 -17.97
N PHE A 62 12.34 -4.62 -16.83
CA PHE A 62 11.60 -5.18 -15.70
C PHE A 62 10.18 -5.62 -16.09
N GLY A 63 9.46 -4.79 -16.85
CA GLY A 63 8.10 -5.08 -17.29
C GLY A 63 8.04 -6.26 -18.25
N LYS A 64 8.97 -6.32 -19.22
CA LYS A 64 9.09 -7.44 -20.17
C LYS A 64 9.42 -8.74 -19.46
N GLU A 65 10.36 -8.73 -18.52
CA GLU A 65 10.79 -9.93 -17.80
C GLU A 65 9.69 -10.55 -16.92
N ASN A 66 8.77 -9.71 -16.43
CA ASN A 66 7.75 -10.12 -15.46
C ASN A 66 6.32 -10.09 -16.02
N ASN A 67 6.17 -9.94 -17.34
CA ASN A 67 4.89 -9.86 -18.03
C ASN A 67 3.96 -8.78 -17.41
N ILE A 68 4.48 -7.55 -17.31
CA ILE A 68 3.77 -6.39 -16.78
C ILE A 68 3.59 -5.39 -17.93
N ILE A 69 2.35 -4.94 -18.13
CA ILE A 69 1.99 -3.99 -19.17
C ILE A 69 2.21 -2.58 -18.65
N LEU A 70 3.09 -1.82 -19.29
CA LEU A 70 3.43 -0.46 -18.87
C LEU A 70 2.50 0.57 -19.51
N ILE A 71 1.98 1.50 -18.71
CA ILE A 71 1.10 2.58 -19.15
C ILE A 71 1.74 3.91 -18.74
N ASP A 72 2.08 4.74 -19.72
CA ASP A 72 2.65 6.07 -19.44
C ASP A 72 1.53 7.10 -19.29
N ALA A 73 1.37 7.62 -18.06
CA ALA A 73 0.42 8.64 -17.68
C ALA A 73 0.69 9.99 -18.37
N HIS A 74 1.91 10.26 -18.83
CA HIS A 74 2.22 11.51 -19.53
C HIS A 74 1.50 11.66 -20.87
N ILE A 75 1.13 10.54 -21.51
CA ILE A 75 0.58 10.52 -22.87
C ILE A 75 -0.89 10.10 -22.95
N ILE A 76 -1.59 10.04 -21.82
CA ILE A 76 -3.02 9.65 -21.80
C ILE A 76 -3.97 10.78 -22.19
N ASP A 77 -3.50 12.04 -22.27
CA ASP A 77 -4.32 13.23 -22.58
C ASP A 77 -5.19 13.02 -23.84
N GLY A 78 -4.58 12.49 -24.91
CA GLY A 78 -5.27 12.20 -26.17
C GLY A 78 -6.31 11.07 -26.12
N LYS A 79 -6.42 10.36 -24.99
CA LYS A 79 -7.40 9.29 -24.76
C LYS A 79 -8.54 9.71 -23.83
N LEU A 80 -8.52 10.93 -23.30
CA LEU A 80 -9.54 11.43 -22.39
C LEU A 80 -10.76 11.92 -23.18
N GLU A 81 -11.89 11.25 -22.97
CA GLU A 81 -13.13 11.52 -23.70
C GLU A 81 -13.94 12.64 -23.04
N PHE A 82 -13.91 12.73 -21.70
CA PHE A 82 -14.76 13.62 -20.93
C PHE A 82 -14.04 14.91 -20.49
N GLU A 83 -14.77 16.04 -20.49
CA GLU A 83 -14.22 17.32 -20.05
C GLU A 83 -13.85 17.34 -18.56
N SER A 84 -14.55 16.57 -17.71
CA SER A 84 -14.18 16.37 -16.31
C SER A 84 -12.80 15.71 -16.18
N GLU A 85 -12.55 14.68 -16.98
CA GLU A 85 -11.27 13.96 -17.01
C GLU A 85 -10.13 14.85 -17.49
N LYS A 86 -10.34 15.63 -18.55
CA LYS A 86 -9.33 16.58 -19.04
C LYS A 86 -8.95 17.61 -17.98
N LYS A 87 -9.93 18.13 -17.23
CA LYS A 87 -9.69 19.06 -16.12
C LYS A 87 -8.94 18.38 -14.97
N LEU A 88 -9.34 17.17 -14.60
CA LEU A 88 -8.63 16.38 -13.58
C LEU A 88 -7.19 16.09 -14.00
N TYR A 89 -6.98 15.74 -15.27
CA TYR A 89 -5.66 15.55 -15.84
C TYR A 89 -4.82 16.83 -15.82
N GLY A 90 -5.45 18.00 -15.97
CA GLY A 90 -4.83 19.30 -15.71
C GLY A 90 -4.27 19.40 -14.29
N PHE A 91 -5.10 19.09 -13.28
CA PHE A 91 -4.64 19.05 -11.88
C PHE A 91 -3.55 18.00 -11.64
N TYR A 92 -3.65 16.82 -12.25
CA TYR A 92 -2.59 15.81 -12.20
C TYR A 92 -1.24 16.40 -12.67
N LYS A 93 -1.22 17.10 -13.82
CA LYS A 93 -0.02 17.76 -14.34
C LYS A 93 0.48 18.87 -13.40
N GLU A 94 -0.41 19.62 -12.77
CA GLU A 94 -0.05 20.59 -11.74
C GLU A 94 0.62 19.93 -10.53
N GLU A 95 0.08 18.82 -10.01
CA GLU A 95 0.69 18.10 -8.88
C GLU A 95 2.10 17.60 -9.21
N VAL A 96 2.28 17.00 -10.39
CA VAL A 96 3.56 16.46 -10.86
C VAL A 96 4.59 17.57 -11.12
N SER A 97 4.17 18.71 -11.66
CA SER A 97 5.10 19.83 -11.93
C SER A 97 5.49 20.64 -10.69
N ASN A 98 4.78 20.49 -9.58
CA ASN A 98 4.95 21.30 -8.37
C ASN A 98 5.40 20.48 -7.14
N LEU A 99 6.11 19.35 -7.32
CA LEU A 99 6.52 18.49 -6.19
C LEU A 99 7.36 19.19 -5.11
N ASN A 100 8.07 20.26 -5.47
CA ASN A 100 8.85 21.08 -4.52
C ASN A 100 8.06 22.29 -3.97
N SER A 101 6.80 22.46 -4.38
CA SER A 101 5.96 23.62 -4.12
C SER A 101 4.51 23.22 -3.84
N GLY A 102 4.31 22.16 -3.04
CA GLY A 102 3.00 21.71 -2.56
C GLY A 102 2.31 20.61 -3.38
N GLY A 103 2.87 20.28 -4.55
CA GLY A 103 2.48 19.13 -5.36
C GLY A 103 2.69 17.81 -4.63
N ASN A 104 1.78 16.86 -4.83
CA ASN A 104 1.77 15.60 -4.09
C ASN A 104 1.47 14.39 -4.98
N LEU A 105 2.36 13.39 -4.95
CA LEU A 105 2.23 12.17 -5.76
C LEU A 105 1.06 11.28 -5.32
N GLY A 106 0.64 11.34 -4.05
CA GLY A 106 -0.57 10.69 -3.58
C GLY A 106 -1.82 11.28 -4.24
N VAL A 107 -1.92 12.61 -4.30
CA VAL A 107 -3.00 13.33 -5.01
C VAL A 107 -2.98 12.99 -6.50
N ALA A 108 -1.81 13.00 -7.13
CA ALA A 108 -1.65 12.63 -8.53
C ALA A 108 -2.13 11.17 -8.80
N SER A 109 -1.76 10.22 -7.94
CA SER A 109 -2.20 8.83 -8.01
C SER A 109 -3.71 8.67 -7.78
N ASP A 110 -4.27 9.41 -6.82
CA ASP A 110 -5.72 9.46 -6.58
C ASP A 110 -6.48 9.99 -7.79
N ILE A 111 -5.95 10.98 -8.51
CA ILE A 111 -6.57 11.49 -9.73
C ILE A 111 -6.55 10.42 -10.83
N LEU A 112 -5.39 9.81 -11.09
CA LEU A 112 -5.21 8.86 -12.19
C LEU A 112 -6.17 7.67 -12.13
N ARG A 113 -6.46 7.13 -10.94
CA ARG A 113 -7.36 5.96 -10.79
C ARG A 113 -8.83 6.26 -11.14
N TRP A 114 -9.20 7.52 -11.35
CA TRP A 114 -10.55 7.94 -11.79
C TRP A 114 -10.61 8.41 -13.25
N LEU A 115 -9.53 8.23 -14.03
CA LEU A 115 -9.51 8.53 -15.46
C LEU A 115 -9.78 7.26 -16.28
N SER A 116 -10.64 7.36 -17.29
CA SER A 116 -11.11 6.24 -18.12
C SER A 116 -10.00 5.43 -18.77
N PRO A 117 -8.88 5.99 -19.26
CA PRO A 117 -7.79 5.17 -19.78
C PRO A 117 -7.13 4.27 -18.73
N ILE A 118 -7.33 4.55 -17.44
CA ILE A 118 -6.75 3.83 -16.32
C ILE A 118 -7.76 2.87 -15.70
N PHE A 119 -8.94 3.34 -15.28
CA PHE A 119 -9.90 2.46 -14.60
C PHE A 119 -10.48 1.39 -15.51
N ARG A 120 -10.50 1.60 -16.84
CA ARG A 120 -10.93 0.58 -17.83
C ARG A 120 -9.98 -0.62 -17.88
N LEU A 121 -8.78 -0.54 -17.31
CA LEU A 121 -7.77 -1.60 -17.34
C LEU A 121 -7.98 -2.69 -16.29
N GLY A 122 -8.80 -2.45 -15.26
CA GLY A 122 -9.09 -3.41 -14.19
C GLY A 122 -9.20 -2.78 -12.81
N THR A 123 -8.95 -3.59 -11.79
CA THR A 123 -8.99 -3.17 -10.38
C THR A 123 -7.72 -2.44 -10.00
N TYR A 124 -7.84 -1.16 -9.67
CA TYR A 124 -6.78 -0.42 -9.00
C TYR A 124 -6.52 -0.99 -7.61
N THR A 125 -5.25 -1.13 -7.23
CA THR A 125 -4.82 -1.53 -5.88
C THR A 125 -3.50 -0.85 -5.51
N ASP A 126 -3.36 -0.36 -4.26
CA ASP A 126 -2.07 0.12 -3.72
C ASP A 126 -1.04 -1.02 -3.69
N PHE A 127 0.26 -0.69 -3.65
CA PHE A 127 1.32 -1.71 -3.69
C PHE A 127 1.36 -2.59 -2.44
N ASP A 128 0.98 -2.05 -1.29
CA ASP A 128 0.96 -2.73 -0.01
C ASP A 128 -0.27 -3.62 0.21
N VAL A 129 -1.22 -3.64 -0.74
CA VAL A 129 -2.36 -4.56 -0.74
C VAL A 129 -1.93 -5.91 -1.31
N PRO A 130 -1.83 -6.98 -0.50
CA PRO A 130 -1.51 -8.32 -0.98
C PRO A 130 -2.70 -8.90 -1.76
N ILE A 131 -2.41 -9.47 -2.91
CA ILE A 131 -3.42 -10.00 -3.84
C ILE A 131 -3.21 -11.49 -4.07
N ASP A 132 -4.29 -12.25 -3.97
CA ASP A 132 -4.32 -13.69 -4.20
C ASP A 132 -5.67 -14.08 -4.85
N THR A 133 -5.66 -14.21 -6.17
CA THR A 133 -6.82 -14.54 -7.01
C THR A 133 -6.87 -16.02 -7.38
N THR A 134 -5.89 -16.81 -6.93
CA THR A 134 -5.69 -18.22 -7.33
C THR A 134 -6.92 -19.11 -7.14
N ASN A 135 -7.70 -18.85 -6.09
CA ASN A 135 -8.85 -19.66 -5.71
C ASN A 135 -10.20 -18.96 -5.97
N ILE A 136 -10.22 -17.98 -6.87
CA ILE A 136 -11.40 -17.16 -7.14
C ILE A 136 -11.91 -17.45 -8.56
N PRO A 137 -13.24 -17.48 -8.78
CA PRO A 137 -13.80 -17.57 -10.12
C PRO A 137 -13.33 -16.42 -11.02
N SER A 138 -13.13 -16.71 -12.30
CA SER A 138 -12.74 -15.70 -13.30
C SER A 138 -13.79 -14.59 -13.49
N ASN A 139 -15.05 -14.86 -13.14
CA ASN A 139 -16.11 -13.88 -13.11
C ASN A 139 -16.97 -14.06 -11.86
N ILE A 140 -17.22 -12.96 -11.15
CA ILE A 140 -18.05 -12.92 -9.95
C ILE A 140 -19.31 -12.09 -10.24
N PRO A 141 -20.51 -12.65 -10.04
CA PRO A 141 -21.75 -11.89 -10.19
C PRO A 141 -21.87 -10.86 -9.07
N ILE A 142 -22.03 -9.59 -9.43
CA ILE A 142 -22.18 -8.48 -8.49
C ILE A 142 -23.42 -7.63 -8.79
N GLN A 143 -23.86 -6.88 -7.79
CA GLN A 143 -25.07 -6.05 -7.85
C GLN A 143 -24.79 -4.58 -8.18
N SER A 144 -23.54 -4.13 -8.02
CA SER A 144 -23.11 -2.75 -8.26
C SER A 144 -22.18 -2.67 -9.48
N PRO A 145 -22.22 -1.60 -10.29
CA PRO A 145 -21.29 -1.40 -11.41
C PRO A 145 -19.92 -0.84 -10.98
N LEU A 146 -19.75 -0.56 -9.68
CA LEU A 146 -18.55 0.00 -9.04
C LEU A 146 -18.31 -0.73 -7.71
N LEU A 147 -17.06 -1.04 -7.41
CA LEU A 147 -16.63 -1.59 -6.13
C LEU A 147 -15.49 -0.77 -5.51
N LEU A 148 -15.52 -0.60 -4.19
CA LEU A 148 -14.48 0.07 -3.39
C LEU A 148 -14.19 -0.71 -2.10
N ASN A 149 -13.07 -0.39 -1.47
CA ASN A 149 -12.81 -0.78 -0.08
C ASN A 149 -13.76 -0.02 0.87
N ILE A 150 -14.90 -0.62 1.20
CA ILE A 150 -15.88 -0.01 2.13
C ILE A 150 -16.04 -0.89 3.35
N GLY A 151 -15.70 -0.32 4.50
CA GLY A 151 -16.07 -0.77 5.82
C GLY A 151 -17.16 0.09 6.44
N SER A 152 -17.60 -0.29 7.64
CA SER A 152 -18.43 0.60 8.45
C SER A 152 -18.26 0.38 9.93
N LEU A 153 -18.46 1.46 10.69
CA LEU A 153 -18.60 1.40 12.13
C LEU A 153 -20.08 1.53 12.49
N LYS A 154 -20.63 0.47 13.08
CA LYS A 154 -22.02 0.44 13.53
C LYS A 154 -22.16 1.04 14.91
N ILE A 155 -23.00 2.06 15.01
CA ILE A 155 -23.32 2.78 16.25
C ILE A 155 -24.84 2.80 16.40
N GLY A 156 -25.39 1.81 17.13
CA GLY A 156 -26.83 1.65 17.28
C GLY A 156 -27.52 1.39 15.94
N LYS A 157 -28.37 2.33 15.49
CA LYS A 157 -29.08 2.29 14.20
C LYS A 157 -28.38 3.07 13.09
N LYS A 158 -27.21 3.63 13.38
CA LYS A 158 -26.38 4.39 12.44
C LYS A 158 -25.15 3.58 12.05
N GLU A 159 -24.64 3.85 10.86
CA GLU A 159 -23.40 3.31 10.31
C GLU A 159 -22.55 4.50 9.87
N PHE A 160 -21.34 4.60 10.42
CA PHE A 160 -20.32 5.51 9.93
C PHE A 160 -19.59 4.82 8.76
N ILE A 161 -19.57 5.47 7.60
CA ILE A 161 -19.02 4.93 6.36
C ILE A 161 -17.51 5.12 6.36
N LEU A 162 -16.78 4.03 6.11
CA LEU A 162 -15.34 4.03 6.01
C LEU A 162 -14.96 3.56 4.60
N ALA A 163 -14.95 4.50 3.65
CA ALA A 163 -14.57 4.22 2.27
C ALA A 163 -13.11 4.59 2.06
N ASN A 164 -12.28 3.59 1.73
CA ASN A 164 -10.90 3.77 1.32
C ASN A 164 -10.78 3.59 -0.19
N ASN A 165 -9.78 4.24 -0.77
CA ASN A 165 -9.50 4.21 -2.21
C ASN A 165 -8.24 3.39 -2.53
N ASP A 166 -7.69 2.67 -1.56
CA ASP A 166 -6.56 1.74 -1.70
C ASP A 166 -6.87 0.60 -2.68
N PHE A 167 -8.14 0.29 -2.93
CA PHE A 167 -8.54 -0.43 -4.13
C PHE A 167 -9.95 -0.05 -4.64
N VAL A 168 -10.06 0.05 -5.96
CA VAL A 168 -11.26 0.51 -6.68
C VAL A 168 -11.40 -0.27 -7.98
N ALA A 169 -12.62 -0.71 -8.32
CA ALA A 169 -12.93 -1.33 -9.60
C ALA A 169 -14.19 -0.72 -10.21
N ILE A 170 -14.10 -0.25 -11.45
CA ILE A 170 -15.24 0.15 -12.28
C ILE A 170 -15.54 -1.01 -13.22
N ILE A 171 -16.68 -1.67 -13.00
CA ILE A 171 -17.04 -2.93 -13.68
C ILE A 171 -17.82 -2.64 -14.95
N ASP A 172 -18.70 -1.64 -14.91
CA ASP A 172 -19.47 -1.18 -16.05
C ASP A 172 -19.51 0.36 -16.03
N GLU A 173 -18.71 0.97 -16.91
CA GLU A 173 -18.59 2.43 -17.00
C GLU A 173 -19.92 3.10 -17.36
N VAL A 174 -20.72 2.49 -18.23
CA VAL A 174 -21.99 3.07 -18.68
C VAL A 174 -22.98 3.09 -17.52
N ALA A 175 -23.06 2.00 -16.77
CA ALA A 175 -23.94 1.89 -15.61
C ALA A 175 -23.44 2.70 -14.40
N ALA A 176 -22.11 2.80 -14.20
CA ALA A 176 -21.48 3.58 -13.12
C ALA A 176 -21.30 5.07 -13.44
N LYS A 177 -21.76 5.54 -14.61
CA LYS A 177 -21.50 6.89 -15.11
C LYS A 177 -21.82 7.98 -14.08
N LYS A 178 -22.94 7.86 -13.37
CA LYS A 178 -23.36 8.85 -12.36
C LYS A 178 -22.41 8.88 -11.16
N GLU A 179 -21.99 7.72 -10.69
CA GLU A 179 -21.05 7.57 -9.58
C GLU A 179 -19.67 8.11 -9.97
N ILE A 180 -19.20 7.80 -11.19
CA ILE A 180 -17.94 8.30 -11.75
C ILE A 180 -17.99 9.83 -11.84
N GLU A 181 -19.03 10.41 -12.45
CA GLU A 181 -19.19 11.87 -12.58
C GLU A 181 -19.27 12.55 -11.21
N ARG A 182 -19.95 11.95 -10.22
CA ARG A 182 -20.00 12.48 -8.85
C ARG A 182 -18.62 12.54 -8.23
N VAL A 183 -17.84 11.47 -8.33
CA VAL A 183 -16.46 11.45 -7.82
C VAL A 183 -15.61 12.47 -8.54
N GLN A 184 -15.55 12.42 -9.87
CA GLN A 184 -14.73 13.33 -10.66
C GLN A 184 -15.05 14.81 -10.38
N ASN A 185 -16.35 15.18 -10.32
CA ASN A 185 -16.76 16.54 -10.00
C ASN A 185 -16.46 16.93 -8.54
N GLY A 186 -16.61 16.01 -7.59
CA GLY A 186 -16.25 16.22 -6.20
C GLY A 186 -14.74 16.48 -6.04
N LEU A 187 -13.91 15.70 -6.72
CA LEU A 187 -12.46 15.90 -6.77
C LEU A 187 -12.12 17.27 -7.36
N LEU A 188 -12.69 17.62 -8.52
CA LEU A 188 -12.47 18.92 -9.17
C LEU A 188 -12.83 20.09 -8.24
N ALA A 189 -13.96 20.00 -7.54
CA ALA A 189 -14.41 21.04 -6.62
C ALA A 189 -13.39 21.26 -5.49
N ARG A 190 -12.91 20.18 -4.84
CA ARG A 190 -11.94 20.29 -3.74
C ARG A 190 -10.53 20.65 -4.20
N LEU A 191 -10.12 20.19 -5.38
CA LEU A 191 -8.83 20.56 -5.97
C LEU A 191 -8.77 22.06 -6.27
N ALA A 192 -9.83 22.59 -6.92
CA ALA A 192 -9.94 24.00 -7.27
C ALA A 192 -10.11 24.89 -6.03
N GLN A 193 -10.90 24.43 -5.05
CA GLN A 193 -11.18 25.15 -3.81
C GLN A 193 -11.28 24.16 -2.65
N TYR A 194 -10.24 24.15 -1.81
CA TYR A 194 -10.24 23.28 -0.65
C TYR A 194 -11.29 23.76 0.36
N ASP A 195 -12.07 22.81 0.85
CA ASP A 195 -12.99 22.96 1.97
C ASP A 195 -13.38 21.55 2.42
N THR A 196 -13.98 21.42 3.61
CA THR A 196 -14.46 20.15 4.14
C THR A 196 -15.53 20.41 5.19
N ASP A 197 -16.61 19.63 5.14
CA ASP A 197 -17.72 19.65 6.10
C ASP A 197 -17.77 18.35 6.93
N PHE A 198 -16.69 17.57 6.89
CA PHE A 198 -16.60 16.25 7.50
C PHE A 198 -16.91 16.28 9.00
N ILE A 199 -16.27 17.19 9.73
CA ILE A 199 -16.43 17.30 11.19
C ILE A 199 -17.86 17.75 11.51
N GLU A 200 -18.35 18.77 10.84
CA GLU A 200 -19.67 19.37 11.08
C GLU A 200 -20.80 18.37 10.77
N LYS A 201 -20.75 17.69 9.63
CA LYS A 201 -21.75 16.68 9.26
C LYS A 201 -21.71 15.46 10.18
N THR A 202 -20.52 14.97 10.51
CA THR A 202 -20.35 13.83 11.43
C THR A 202 -20.90 14.16 12.81
N GLU A 203 -20.57 15.34 13.34
CA GLU A 203 -21.06 15.79 14.64
C GLU A 203 -22.58 15.96 14.65
N LYS A 204 -23.14 16.59 13.61
CA LYS A 204 -24.59 16.77 13.48
C LYS A 204 -25.33 15.43 13.50
N GLU A 205 -24.86 14.43 12.77
CA GLU A 205 -25.50 13.12 12.69
C GLU A 205 -25.30 12.26 13.94
N LEU A 206 -24.16 12.37 14.64
CA LEU A 206 -23.86 11.55 15.82
C LEU A 206 -24.34 12.18 17.14
N MET A 207 -24.41 13.51 17.24
CA MET A 207 -24.83 14.20 18.48
C MET A 207 -26.33 14.09 18.77
N THR A 208 -27.13 13.66 17.80
CA THR A 208 -28.59 13.52 17.94
C THR A 208 -29.00 12.31 18.78
N ASP A 209 -28.12 11.32 19.02
CA ASP A 209 -28.44 10.08 19.74
C ASP A 209 -27.35 9.66 20.74
N SER A 210 -27.71 9.40 21.99
CA SER A 210 -26.96 8.64 23.02
C SER A 210 -25.62 9.19 23.59
N LEU A 211 -25.35 8.84 24.85
CA LEU A 211 -24.08 9.11 25.57
C LEU A 211 -22.86 8.44 24.93
N ILE A 212 -23.07 7.28 24.28
CA ILE A 212 -21.99 6.52 23.63
C ILE A 212 -21.46 7.27 22.40
N ASN A 213 -22.35 7.93 21.63
CA ASN A 213 -21.95 8.69 20.45
C ASN A 213 -21.10 9.91 20.83
N ARG A 214 -21.43 10.58 21.95
CA ARG A 214 -20.60 11.67 22.50
C ARG A 214 -19.21 11.20 22.89
N TYR A 215 -19.11 9.99 23.45
CA TYR A 215 -17.82 9.39 23.80
C TYR A 215 -17.00 9.04 22.54
N ILE A 216 -17.63 8.49 21.50
CA ILE A 216 -16.97 8.21 20.20
C ILE A 216 -16.50 9.49 19.53
N ILE A 217 -17.33 10.54 19.47
CA ILE A 217 -16.93 11.84 18.94
C ILE A 217 -15.73 12.38 19.73
N LYS A 218 -15.72 12.27 21.06
CA LYS A 218 -14.58 12.68 21.88
C LYS A 218 -13.31 11.89 21.54
N LEU A 219 -13.42 10.58 21.28
CA LEU A 219 -12.30 9.76 20.83
C LEU A 219 -11.80 10.17 19.43
N MET A 220 -12.71 10.42 18.48
CA MET A 220 -12.36 10.90 17.14
C MET A 220 -11.70 12.29 17.19
N LYS A 221 -12.19 13.19 18.05
CA LYS A 221 -11.60 14.53 18.30
C LYS A 221 -10.22 14.45 18.96
N ASN A 222 -9.95 13.40 19.75
CA ASN A 222 -8.64 13.18 20.36
C ASN A 222 -7.60 12.66 19.34
N ARG A 223 -8.00 12.35 18.10
CA ARG A 223 -7.09 11.99 17.02
C ARG A 223 -6.49 13.26 16.42
N SER A 224 -5.17 13.24 16.19
CA SER A 224 -4.44 14.36 15.60
C SER A 224 -5.01 14.74 14.23
N GLU A 225 -5.42 13.77 13.41
CA GLU A 225 -5.94 14.03 12.07
C GLU A 225 -7.27 14.83 12.08
N SER A 226 -8.22 14.48 12.94
CA SER A 226 -9.50 15.22 13.05
C SER A 226 -9.27 16.68 13.45
N LEU A 227 -8.31 16.92 14.35
CA LEU A 227 -7.91 18.27 14.75
C LEU A 227 -7.31 19.05 13.57
N TYR A 228 -6.47 18.41 12.76
CA TYR A 228 -5.79 19.08 11.64
C TYR A 228 -6.70 19.25 10.42
N ILE A 229 -7.75 18.44 10.26
CA ILE A 229 -8.85 18.74 9.34
C ILE A 229 -9.48 20.10 9.70
N SER A 230 -9.86 20.30 10.97
CA SER A 230 -10.41 21.59 11.44
C SER A 230 -9.43 22.74 11.23
N LYS A 231 -8.17 22.58 11.66
CA LYS A 231 -7.14 23.62 11.50
C LYS A 231 -6.89 23.96 10.04
N SER A 232 -6.84 22.96 9.15
CA SER A 232 -6.60 23.18 7.72
C SER A 232 -7.70 24.03 7.07
N LYS A 233 -8.94 23.92 7.54
CA LYS A 233 -10.07 24.73 7.09
C LYS A 233 -9.93 26.18 7.55
N GLU A 234 -9.44 26.41 8.77
CA GLU A 234 -9.22 27.76 9.33
C GLU A 234 -8.12 28.55 8.62
N LEU A 235 -7.22 27.88 7.88
CA LEU A 235 -6.18 28.54 7.07
C LEU A 235 -6.76 29.31 5.87
N ILE A 236 -8.01 29.03 5.51
CA ILE A 236 -8.68 29.63 4.37
C ILE A 236 -9.46 30.84 4.87
N SER A 237 -9.15 32.03 4.34
CA SER A 237 -10.09 33.14 4.46
C SER A 237 -11.34 32.81 3.64
N PRO A 238 -12.56 32.91 4.21
CA PRO A 238 -13.80 32.55 3.50
C PRO A 238 -14.00 33.25 2.16
N ASN A 239 -13.31 34.37 1.94
CA ASN A 239 -13.42 35.23 0.75
C ASN A 239 -12.25 35.07 -0.23
N THR A 240 -11.28 34.19 0.03
CA THR A 240 -10.12 33.96 -0.83
C THR A 240 -10.13 32.53 -1.35
N PRO A 241 -10.48 32.29 -2.62
CA PRO A 241 -10.37 30.97 -3.23
C PRO A 241 -8.92 30.48 -3.16
N ASN A 242 -8.68 29.38 -2.44
CA ASN A 242 -7.38 28.72 -2.36
C ASN A 242 -7.52 27.26 -2.80
N SER A 243 -6.78 26.89 -3.85
CA SER A 243 -6.68 25.51 -4.29
C SER A 243 -5.98 24.66 -3.24
N SER A 244 -6.26 23.36 -3.21
CA SER A 244 -5.63 22.46 -2.25
C SER A 244 -4.10 22.47 -2.37
N LEU A 245 -3.56 22.58 -3.59
CA LEU A 245 -2.13 22.73 -3.88
C LEU A 245 -1.54 23.97 -3.21
N LYS A 246 -2.19 25.14 -3.36
CA LYS A 246 -1.71 26.39 -2.75
C LYS A 246 -1.66 26.31 -1.22
N ILE A 247 -2.65 25.66 -0.61
CA ILE A 247 -2.66 25.47 0.85
C ILE A 247 -1.53 24.55 1.28
N ARG A 248 -1.31 23.43 0.56
CA ARG A 248 -0.16 22.55 0.83
C ARG A 248 1.17 23.27 0.65
N ALA A 249 1.30 24.12 -0.38
CA ALA A 249 2.49 24.94 -0.61
C ALA A 249 2.74 25.91 0.55
N TYR A 250 1.70 26.61 1.01
CA TYR A 250 1.77 27.50 2.17
C TYR A 250 2.17 26.75 3.45
N ILE A 251 1.56 25.59 3.72
CA ILE A 251 1.95 24.74 4.85
C ILE A 251 3.40 24.28 4.74
N HIS A 252 3.85 23.90 3.54
CA HIS A 252 5.22 23.48 3.32
C HIS A 252 6.21 24.60 3.68
N GLU A 253 5.93 25.82 3.23
CA GLU A 253 6.72 27.01 3.55
C GLU A 253 6.77 27.27 5.07
N MET A 254 5.60 27.29 5.73
CA MET A 254 5.51 27.59 7.16
C MET A 254 6.14 26.50 8.06
N MET A 255 6.21 25.26 7.60
CA MET A 255 6.67 24.13 8.43
C MET A 255 8.11 23.71 8.14
N THR A 256 8.79 24.28 7.15
CA THR A 256 10.18 23.95 6.82
C THR A 256 11.20 24.96 7.36
N ASN A 257 10.76 26.18 7.68
CA ASN A 257 11.59 27.22 8.28
C ASN A 257 11.19 27.48 9.75
N LYS A 258 12.17 27.47 10.66
CA LYS A 258 11.94 27.67 12.10
C LYS A 258 11.33 29.05 12.44
N VAL A 259 11.77 30.10 11.75
CA VAL A 259 11.26 31.47 11.97
C VAL A 259 9.82 31.56 11.51
N ASP A 260 9.52 31.03 10.33
CA ASP A 260 8.16 31.03 9.78
C ASP A 260 7.22 30.15 10.59
N PHE A 261 7.69 28.99 11.07
CA PHE A 261 6.93 28.13 11.99
C PHE A 261 6.57 28.86 13.28
N LEU A 262 7.53 29.53 13.92
CA LEU A 262 7.26 30.28 15.14
C LEU A 262 6.30 31.45 14.88
N ASN A 263 6.47 32.17 13.77
CA ASN A 263 5.56 33.24 13.37
C ASN A 263 4.14 32.71 13.11
N PHE A 264 4.02 31.58 12.43
CA PHE A 264 2.76 30.89 12.18
C PHE A 264 2.07 30.44 13.48
N LYS A 265 2.84 30.09 14.51
CA LYS A 265 2.34 29.69 15.83
C LYS A 265 2.05 30.84 16.78
N LYS A 266 2.37 32.07 16.38
CA LYS A 266 2.24 33.25 17.23
C LYS A 266 0.77 33.64 17.39
N ILE A 267 0.31 33.77 18.63
CA ILE A 267 -1.09 34.14 18.94
C ILE A 267 -1.24 35.63 19.28
N SER A 268 -0.14 36.33 19.57
CA SER A 268 -0.11 37.74 19.92
C SER A 268 1.19 38.38 19.45
N SER A 269 1.14 39.63 18.98
CA SER A 269 2.31 40.37 18.51
C SER A 269 3.44 40.48 19.55
N LYS A 270 3.09 40.41 20.85
CA LYS A 270 4.01 40.53 21.99
C LYS A 270 4.69 39.20 22.40
N GLU A 271 4.24 38.07 21.87
CA GLU A 271 4.79 36.75 22.25
C GLU A 271 6.23 36.60 21.73
N THR A 272 7.16 36.24 22.61
CA THR A 272 8.55 35.95 22.23
C THR A 272 8.67 34.53 21.71
N SER A 273 9.75 34.21 20.97
CA SER A 273 10.02 32.84 20.51
C SER A 273 10.06 31.83 21.67
N GLN A 274 10.58 32.22 22.83
CA GLN A 274 10.64 31.34 23.99
C GLN A 274 9.25 31.09 24.61
N ASP A 275 8.39 32.11 24.63
CA ASP A 275 7.01 31.96 25.10
C ASP A 275 6.24 30.97 24.23
N ILE A 276 6.40 31.08 22.90
CA ILE A 276 5.80 30.16 21.92
C ILE A 276 6.28 28.74 22.19
N ILE A 277 7.60 28.51 22.33
CA ILE A 277 8.16 27.17 22.58
C ILE A 277 7.61 26.58 23.89
N ASN A 278 7.60 27.37 24.97
CA ASN A 278 7.09 26.93 26.27
C ASN A 278 5.61 26.56 26.21
N ARG A 279 4.80 27.32 25.45
CA ARG A 279 3.39 27.00 25.22
C ARG A 279 3.23 25.73 24.39
N LEU A 280 3.96 25.57 23.29
CA LEU A 280 3.92 24.36 22.47
C LEU A 280 4.32 23.11 23.26
N ARG A 281 5.30 23.21 24.17
CA ARG A 281 5.66 22.11 25.09
C ARG A 281 4.50 21.75 26.01
N LYS A 282 3.81 22.74 26.59
CA LYS A 282 2.63 22.51 27.44
C LYS A 282 1.48 21.87 26.65
N GLU A 283 1.23 22.34 25.42
CA GLU A 283 0.24 21.76 24.52
C GLU A 283 0.57 20.30 24.20
N LEU A 284 1.82 19.99 23.84
CA LEU A 284 2.24 18.61 23.56
C LEU A 284 2.16 17.73 24.82
N HIS A 285 2.58 18.23 25.98
CA HIS A 285 2.46 17.53 27.26
C HIS A 285 1.00 17.21 27.60
N SER A 286 0.05 18.09 27.27
CA SER A 286 -1.38 17.86 27.53
C SER A 286 -1.97 16.67 26.73
N GLN A 287 -1.29 16.23 25.67
CA GLN A 287 -1.67 15.04 24.90
C GLN A 287 -1.35 13.72 25.62
N LEU A 288 -0.48 13.74 26.63
CA LEU A 288 -0.13 12.57 27.44
C LEU A 288 -1.25 12.25 28.43
N ASN A 289 -2.21 11.44 27.99
CA ASN A 289 -3.34 10.98 28.82
C ASN A 289 -3.46 9.45 28.83
N LEU A 290 -4.36 8.93 29.67
CA LEU A 290 -4.55 7.48 29.84
C LEU A 290 -4.93 6.76 28.54
N VAL A 291 -5.77 7.39 27.70
CA VAL A 291 -6.14 6.80 26.40
C VAL A 291 -4.90 6.71 25.50
N LYS A 292 -4.09 7.76 25.45
CA LYS A 292 -2.83 7.78 24.69
C LYS A 292 -1.86 6.71 25.21
N TYR A 293 -1.74 6.56 26.52
CA TYR A 293 -0.89 5.54 27.13
C TYR A 293 -1.34 4.11 26.79
N LEU A 294 -2.65 3.83 26.89
CA LEU A 294 -3.19 2.49 26.70
C LEU A 294 -3.25 2.04 25.24
N PHE A 295 -3.57 2.96 24.32
CA PHE A 295 -3.85 2.64 22.92
C PHE A 295 -2.81 3.17 21.93
N PHE A 296 -1.90 4.05 22.37
CA PHE A 296 -0.89 4.72 21.54
C PHE A 296 0.47 4.80 22.26
N SER A 297 0.88 3.71 22.90
CA SER A 297 2.02 3.65 23.82
C SER A 297 3.36 4.07 23.20
N LYS A 298 3.57 3.76 21.91
CA LYS A 298 4.74 4.20 21.14
C LYS A 298 4.77 5.72 20.99
N GLU A 299 3.68 6.32 20.49
CA GLU A 299 3.56 7.77 20.36
C GLU A 299 3.66 8.46 21.72
N TYR A 300 3.06 7.88 22.77
CA TYR A 300 3.18 8.36 24.15
C TYR A 300 4.66 8.43 24.58
N SER A 301 5.42 7.36 24.34
CA SER A 301 6.85 7.27 24.69
C SER A 301 7.69 8.26 23.88
N LEU A 302 7.41 8.40 22.59
CA LEU A 302 8.06 9.37 21.71
C LEU A 302 7.81 10.81 22.17
N ILE A 303 6.57 11.17 22.49
CA ILE A 303 6.23 12.50 23.01
C ILE A 303 7.00 12.78 24.30
N LYS A 304 7.08 11.83 25.23
CA LYS A 304 7.84 11.99 26.47
C LYS A 304 9.32 12.28 26.19
N HIS A 305 9.94 11.51 25.29
CA HIS A 305 11.34 11.72 24.91
C HIS A 305 11.58 13.09 24.26
N ILE A 306 10.68 13.53 23.38
CA ILE A 306 10.78 14.83 22.71
C ILE A 306 10.58 16.00 23.69
N LEU A 307 9.71 15.86 24.70
CA LEU A 307 9.53 16.88 25.74
C LEU A 307 10.78 17.09 26.60
N GLU A 308 11.65 16.08 26.71
CA GLU A 308 12.93 16.15 27.41
C GLU A 308 14.07 16.68 26.51
N ALA A 309 13.87 16.73 25.19
CA ALA A 309 14.86 17.19 24.24
C ALA A 309 15.04 18.72 24.26
N ASN A 310 16.19 19.20 23.78
CA ASN A 310 16.45 20.64 23.62
C ASN A 310 15.49 21.30 22.62
N ASP A 311 15.42 22.63 22.64
CA ASP A 311 14.45 23.40 21.83
C ASP A 311 14.60 23.19 20.33
N GLU A 312 15.82 22.93 19.85
CA GLU A 312 16.06 22.64 18.45
C GLU A 312 15.44 21.30 18.02
N LYS A 313 15.75 20.21 18.73
CA LYS A 313 15.18 18.89 18.44
C LYS A 313 13.66 18.87 18.64
N PHE A 314 13.18 19.56 19.66
CA PHE A 314 11.75 19.70 19.93
C PHE A 314 11.02 20.38 18.78
N LEU A 315 11.54 21.52 18.30
CA LEU A 315 10.92 22.26 17.19
C LEU A 315 11.00 21.48 15.88
N SER A 316 12.14 20.86 15.56
CA SER A 316 12.28 20.04 14.36
C SER A 316 11.28 18.87 14.35
N TYR A 317 11.06 18.23 15.50
CA TYR A 317 10.03 17.20 15.63
C TYR A 317 8.63 17.76 15.39
N LEU A 318 8.28 18.87 16.05
CA LEU A 318 6.94 19.46 15.92
C LEU A 318 6.68 19.92 14.49
N MET A 319 7.61 20.65 13.88
CA MET A 319 7.52 21.12 12.49
C MET A 319 7.21 19.98 11.54
N LYS A 320 7.96 18.87 11.64
CA LYS A 320 7.75 17.68 10.82
C LYS A 320 6.41 16.99 11.10
N LYS A 321 6.06 16.81 12.38
CA LYS A 321 4.79 16.17 12.78
C LYS A 321 3.59 16.98 12.28
N GLU A 322 3.62 18.29 12.48
CA GLU A 322 2.56 19.21 12.04
C GLU A 322 2.43 19.24 10.52
N HIS A 323 3.56 19.31 9.80
CA HIS A 323 3.59 19.24 8.34
C HIS A 323 2.88 17.99 7.83
N ASP A 324 3.26 16.81 8.32
CA ASP A 324 2.66 15.54 7.89
C ASP A 324 1.16 15.48 8.23
N LEU A 325 0.75 15.96 9.41
CA LEU A 325 -0.67 16.00 9.81
C LEU A 325 -1.52 16.95 8.94
N TYR A 326 -1.00 18.13 8.61
CA TYR A 326 -1.68 19.05 7.69
C TYR A 326 -1.78 18.45 6.28
N LEU A 327 -0.66 17.97 5.73
CA LEU A 327 -0.64 17.35 4.41
C LEU A 327 -1.63 16.18 4.35
N LYS A 328 -1.59 15.28 5.35
CA LYS A 328 -2.50 14.14 5.42
C LYS A 328 -3.95 14.59 5.43
N SER A 329 -4.29 15.55 6.29
CA SER A 329 -5.65 16.07 6.43
C SER A 329 -6.18 16.71 5.15
N ILE A 330 -5.35 17.47 4.44
CA ILE A 330 -5.71 18.11 3.19
C ILE A 330 -5.92 17.06 2.10
N VAL A 331 -4.99 16.11 1.95
CA VAL A 331 -5.07 15.06 0.90
C VAL A 331 -6.30 14.18 1.08
N ILE A 332 -6.56 13.66 2.29
CA ILE A 332 -7.73 12.79 2.53
C ILE A 332 -9.07 13.50 2.29
N CYS A 333 -9.12 14.83 2.50
CA CYS A 333 -10.31 15.65 2.26
C CYS A 333 -10.39 16.23 0.83
N THR A 334 -9.35 16.06 0.01
CA THR A 334 -9.33 16.56 -1.38
C THR A 334 -9.51 15.44 -2.39
N THR A 335 -8.74 14.36 -2.27
CA THR A 335 -8.75 13.24 -3.23
C THR A 335 -8.83 11.87 -2.59
N GLY A 336 -8.53 11.79 -1.30
CA GLY A 336 -8.52 10.54 -0.57
C GLY A 336 -9.88 10.10 0.00
N PRO A 337 -9.86 9.16 0.95
CA PRO A 337 -11.01 8.46 1.51
C PRO A 337 -12.25 9.32 1.87
N ILE A 338 -12.03 10.45 2.57
CA ILE A 338 -13.14 11.31 3.04
C ILE A 338 -13.84 11.97 1.85
N GLN A 339 -13.08 12.44 0.86
CA GLN A 339 -13.71 13.06 -0.32
C GLN A 339 -14.39 12.03 -1.21
N ILE A 340 -13.88 10.80 -1.31
CA ILE A 340 -14.57 9.72 -2.04
C ILE A 340 -15.91 9.39 -1.38
N ALA A 341 -15.93 9.21 -0.06
CA ALA A 341 -17.18 8.99 0.69
C ALA A 341 -18.19 10.14 0.47
N ASN A 342 -17.72 11.38 0.59
CA ASN A 342 -18.56 12.56 0.37
C ASN A 342 -19.11 12.63 -1.06
N SER A 343 -18.28 12.35 -2.07
CA SER A 343 -18.69 12.45 -3.47
C SER A 343 -19.73 11.37 -3.84
N LEU A 344 -19.54 10.14 -3.36
CA LEU A 344 -20.44 9.03 -3.67
C LEU A 344 -21.77 9.12 -2.90
N PHE A 345 -21.71 9.46 -1.61
CA PHE A 345 -22.85 9.31 -0.69
C PHE A 345 -23.42 10.63 -0.18
N ASN A 346 -22.70 11.74 -0.32
CA ASN A 346 -23.00 13.07 0.25
C ASN A 346 -23.18 13.10 1.78
N GLU A 347 -22.87 11.97 2.45
CA GLU A 347 -23.07 11.71 3.86
C GLU A 347 -21.93 10.81 4.35
N TYR A 348 -21.52 10.99 5.60
CA TYR A 348 -20.50 10.15 6.27
C TYR A 348 -21.11 9.17 7.25
N VAL A 349 -22.33 9.46 7.72
CA VAL A 349 -23.07 8.66 8.70
C VAL A 349 -24.48 8.49 8.18
N VAL A 350 -24.94 7.25 8.09
CA VAL A 350 -26.24 6.89 7.53
C VAL A 350 -27.00 5.94 8.45
N ASN A 351 -28.30 5.75 8.21
CA ASN A 351 -29.04 4.69 8.89
C ASN A 351 -28.57 3.30 8.40
N THR A 352 -28.54 2.31 9.29
CA THR A 352 -28.11 0.94 8.96
C THR A 352 -28.88 0.33 7.79
N ASP A 353 -30.17 0.61 7.66
CA ASP A 353 -30.98 0.11 6.55
C ASP A 353 -30.59 0.74 5.20
N LYS A 354 -30.28 2.04 5.20
CA LYS A 354 -29.75 2.74 4.02
C LYS A 354 -28.39 2.17 3.65
N PHE A 355 -27.50 1.99 4.63
CA PHE A 355 -26.18 1.40 4.40
C PHE A 355 -26.27 0.03 3.72
N ARG A 356 -27.08 -0.88 4.27
CA ARG A 356 -27.22 -2.25 3.74
C ARG A 356 -27.77 -2.31 2.31
N LYS A 357 -28.68 -1.39 1.97
CA LYS A 357 -29.35 -1.39 0.67
C LYS A 357 -28.57 -0.63 -0.40
N GLU A 358 -27.94 0.48 -0.04
CA GLU A 358 -27.40 1.44 -1.01
C GLU A 358 -25.88 1.50 -1.02
N ILE A 359 -25.18 1.10 0.06
CA ILE A 359 -23.73 1.30 0.20
C ILE A 359 -22.97 -0.03 0.25
N GLN A 360 -23.45 -0.96 1.07
CA GLN A 360 -22.86 -2.28 1.24
C GLN A 360 -22.67 -3.03 -0.10
N PRO A 361 -23.59 -2.96 -1.09
CA PRO A 361 -23.38 -3.61 -2.39
C PRO A 361 -22.22 -3.05 -3.23
N LEU A 362 -21.67 -1.88 -2.88
CA LEU A 362 -20.46 -1.31 -3.48
C LEU A 362 -19.17 -1.79 -2.79
N SER A 363 -19.27 -2.55 -1.70
CA SER A 363 -18.09 -3.04 -0.96
C SER A 363 -17.58 -4.36 -1.54
N PHE A 364 -16.26 -4.47 -1.74
CA PHE A 364 -15.62 -5.78 -1.97
C PHE A 364 -15.94 -6.79 -0.86
N ASN A 365 -16.03 -6.32 0.40
CA ASN A 365 -16.28 -7.16 1.56
C ASN A 365 -17.67 -7.83 1.53
N TYR A 366 -18.64 -7.22 0.84
CA TYR A 366 -19.98 -7.80 0.66
C TYR A 366 -19.96 -9.09 -0.17
N TYR A 367 -19.02 -9.21 -1.10
CA TYR A 367 -18.88 -10.36 -1.99
C TYR A 367 -17.82 -11.37 -1.52
N GLY A 368 -17.29 -11.21 -0.30
CA GLY A 368 -16.26 -12.12 0.24
C GLY A 368 -14.86 -11.90 -0.35
N LEU A 369 -14.61 -10.77 -1.01
CA LEU A 369 -13.36 -10.50 -1.72
C LEU A 369 -12.21 -10.00 -0.84
N GLN A 370 -12.44 -9.78 0.45
CA GLN A 370 -11.39 -9.41 1.42
C GLN A 370 -10.27 -10.46 1.55
N ASN A 371 -10.56 -11.72 1.20
CA ASN A 371 -9.55 -12.79 1.20
C ASN A 371 -8.64 -12.74 -0.04
N ALA A 372 -9.11 -12.07 -1.09
CA ALA A 372 -8.42 -11.86 -2.34
C ALA A 372 -7.57 -10.59 -2.31
N PHE A 373 -8.19 -9.50 -1.85
CA PHE A 373 -7.62 -8.16 -1.73
C PHE A 373 -7.43 -7.87 -0.24
N ARG A 374 -6.28 -8.28 0.30
CA ARG A 374 -6.04 -8.36 1.74
C ARG A 374 -5.52 -7.03 2.32
N SER A 375 -6.28 -5.95 2.18
CA SER A 375 -5.88 -4.67 2.76
C SER A 375 -5.95 -4.69 4.29
N GLN A 376 -4.87 -4.24 4.93
CA GLN A 376 -4.85 -4.01 6.37
C GLN A 376 -5.47 -2.67 6.76
N ASN A 377 -5.63 -1.77 5.79
CA ASN A 377 -6.38 -0.53 5.91
C ASN A 377 -7.89 -0.75 5.69
N SER A 378 -8.39 -2.00 5.67
CA SER A 378 -9.82 -2.28 5.58
C SER A 378 -10.43 -2.52 6.96
N ILE A 379 -11.51 -1.80 7.26
CA ILE A 379 -12.36 -2.09 8.42
C ILE A 379 -13.51 -3.00 7.96
N PRO A 380 -13.85 -4.08 8.70
CA PRO A 380 -14.99 -4.91 8.36
C PRO A 380 -16.31 -4.14 8.28
N LEU A 381 -17.29 -4.69 7.58
CA LEU A 381 -18.65 -4.17 7.57
C LEU A 381 -19.29 -4.38 8.96
N HIS A 382 -19.98 -3.36 9.46
CA HIS A 382 -20.67 -3.37 10.75
C HIS A 382 -19.74 -3.56 11.97
N GLU A 383 -18.49 -3.10 11.88
CA GLU A 383 -17.54 -3.17 12.98
C GLU A 383 -18.04 -2.35 14.18
N ASN A 384 -17.64 -2.72 15.39
CA ASN A 384 -17.99 -1.98 16.61
C ASN A 384 -16.87 -1.01 17.02
N VAL A 385 -17.15 -0.17 18.02
CA VAL A 385 -16.23 0.87 18.50
C VAL A 385 -14.91 0.29 19.02
N LEU A 386 -14.94 -0.89 19.66
CA LEU A 386 -13.73 -1.55 20.14
C LEU A 386 -12.87 -2.07 18.98
N GLY A 387 -13.51 -2.58 17.92
CA GLY A 387 -12.84 -2.90 16.66
C GLY A 387 -12.17 -1.68 16.05
N MET A 388 -12.88 -0.55 15.95
CA MET A 388 -12.32 0.71 15.47
C MET A 388 -11.10 1.18 16.29
N LEU A 389 -11.14 1.05 17.62
CA LEU A 389 -10.01 1.47 18.47
C LEU A 389 -8.72 0.71 18.17
N LYS A 390 -8.81 -0.56 17.73
CA LYS A 390 -7.63 -1.31 17.27
C LYS A 390 -7.04 -0.74 15.99
N PHE A 391 -7.88 -0.31 15.04
CA PHE A 391 -7.44 0.33 13.79
C PHE A 391 -6.89 1.75 14.02
N LEU A 392 -7.47 2.49 14.96
CA LEU A 392 -7.04 3.87 15.23
C LEU A 392 -5.70 3.97 15.94
N GLY A 393 -5.24 2.93 16.64
CA GLY A 393 -3.99 2.91 17.42
C GLY A 393 -2.70 2.67 16.62
N VAL A 394 -2.82 2.46 15.30
CA VAL A 394 -1.71 1.99 14.45
C VAL A 394 -0.97 3.18 13.83
N GLU A 395 0.36 3.11 13.74
CA GLU A 395 1.20 4.26 13.31
C GLU A 395 1.08 4.53 11.80
N ASP A 396 1.43 5.76 11.40
CA ASP A 396 1.49 6.10 9.97
C ASP A 396 2.46 5.20 9.23
N GLY A 397 2.03 4.72 8.08
CA GLY A 397 2.79 3.76 7.32
C GLY A 397 2.60 2.32 7.76
N GLU A 398 2.12 2.00 8.98
CA GLU A 398 1.96 0.61 9.45
C GLU A 398 0.81 -0.16 8.77
N LEU A 399 -0.29 0.52 8.39
CA LEU A 399 -1.42 -0.13 7.69
C LEU A 399 -1.59 0.31 6.24
N ASN A 400 -0.92 1.37 5.80
CA ASN A 400 -1.20 2.06 4.54
C ASN A 400 0.04 2.70 3.91
N ASP A 401 0.07 2.80 2.58
CA ASP A 401 1.10 3.53 1.86
C ASP A 401 1.09 5.01 2.24
N SER A 402 2.12 5.41 2.99
CA SER A 402 2.35 6.77 3.45
C SER A 402 3.62 7.36 2.84
N SER A 403 4.15 6.79 1.75
CA SER A 403 5.37 7.23 1.07
C SER A 403 5.32 8.66 0.50
N TRP A 404 4.14 9.28 0.49
CA TRP A 404 3.93 10.68 0.14
C TRP A 404 4.03 11.63 1.36
N LEU A 405 4.16 11.11 2.58
CA LEU A 405 4.47 11.84 3.83
C LEU A 405 5.96 11.71 4.21
N ASN A 406 6.51 12.63 5.00
CA ASN A 406 7.93 12.57 5.37
C ASN A 406 8.24 11.38 6.28
N THR A 407 7.40 11.14 7.29
CA THR A 407 7.47 9.98 8.17
C THR A 407 7.38 8.66 7.41
N GLY A 408 6.48 8.54 6.44
CA GLY A 408 6.36 7.35 5.62
C GLY A 408 7.58 7.11 4.71
N LYS A 409 8.16 8.18 4.12
CA LYS A 409 9.42 8.08 3.35
C LYS A 409 10.58 7.54 4.19
N GLU A 410 10.72 7.98 5.43
CA GLU A 410 11.78 7.50 6.32
C GLU A 410 11.60 6.03 6.72
N LEU A 411 10.36 5.63 7.04
CA LEU A 411 10.03 4.24 7.32
C LEU A 411 10.36 3.35 6.11
N GLN A 412 9.95 3.78 4.92
CA GLN A 412 10.23 3.07 3.67
C GLN A 412 11.75 3.00 3.40
N ALA A 413 12.50 4.09 3.59
CA ALA A 413 13.95 4.11 3.42
C ALA A 413 14.66 3.11 4.35
N SER A 414 14.21 3.00 5.60
CA SER A 414 14.71 2.02 6.56
C SER A 414 14.48 0.57 6.09
N ARG A 415 13.27 0.26 5.59
CA ARG A 415 12.96 -1.05 5.01
C ARG A 415 13.74 -1.36 3.76
N ILE A 416 13.83 -0.41 2.83
CA ILE A 416 14.62 -0.55 1.59
C ILE A 416 16.06 -0.93 1.93
N LYS A 417 16.67 -0.31 2.95
CA LYS A 417 18.02 -0.64 3.39
C LYS A 417 18.13 -2.10 3.86
N GLN A 418 17.17 -2.58 4.66
CA GLN A 418 17.14 -3.96 5.12
C GLN A 418 16.92 -4.96 3.97
N LEU A 419 16.02 -4.64 3.05
CA LEU A 419 15.75 -5.44 1.85
C LEU A 419 16.98 -5.51 0.93
N ALA A 420 17.73 -4.42 0.80
CA ALA A 420 18.95 -4.38 0.00
C ALA A 420 20.06 -5.26 0.60
N VAL A 421 20.25 -5.24 1.93
CA VAL A 421 21.16 -6.16 2.62
C VAL A 421 20.75 -7.61 2.35
N ARG A 422 19.45 -7.92 2.48
CA ARG A 422 18.94 -9.26 2.22
C ARG A 422 19.14 -9.69 0.76
N GLN A 423 18.91 -8.81 -0.19
CA GLN A 423 19.14 -9.08 -1.61
C GLN A 423 20.61 -9.44 -1.87
N GLN A 424 21.56 -8.74 -1.23
CA GLN A 424 22.99 -9.04 -1.34
C GLN A 424 23.35 -10.39 -0.70
N GLU A 425 22.82 -10.70 0.49
CA GLU A 425 23.00 -12.01 1.13
C GLU A 425 22.48 -13.15 0.25
N LEU A 426 21.29 -12.98 -0.34
CA LEU A 426 20.69 -13.97 -1.25
C LEU A 426 21.49 -14.11 -2.55
N ALA A 427 22.02 -13.02 -3.10
CA ALA A 427 22.85 -13.07 -4.29
C ALA A 427 24.11 -13.94 -4.10
N LEU A 428 24.65 -13.99 -2.88
CA LEU A 428 25.79 -14.83 -2.52
C LEU A 428 25.38 -16.26 -2.16
N SER A 429 24.28 -16.43 -1.42
CA SER A 429 23.89 -17.72 -0.84
C SER A 429 23.06 -18.60 -1.78
N LEU A 430 22.24 -18.04 -2.67
CA LEU A 430 21.40 -18.81 -3.58
C LEU A 430 22.22 -19.69 -4.53
N PRO A 431 23.26 -19.20 -5.24
CA PRO A 431 24.09 -20.04 -6.12
C PRO A 431 24.69 -21.24 -5.40
N LEU A 432 25.16 -21.05 -4.16
CA LEU A 432 25.70 -22.13 -3.31
C LEU A 432 24.61 -23.12 -2.88
N SER A 433 23.43 -22.61 -2.48
CA SER A 433 22.30 -23.44 -2.06
C SER A 433 21.82 -24.34 -3.19
N PHE A 434 21.66 -23.79 -4.40
CA PHE A 434 21.29 -24.58 -5.58
C PHE A 434 22.37 -25.60 -5.97
N SER A 435 23.67 -25.26 -5.82
CA SER A 435 24.76 -26.23 -6.06
C SER A 435 24.72 -27.38 -5.05
N ALA A 436 24.50 -27.08 -3.78
CA ALA A 436 24.37 -28.10 -2.75
C ALA A 436 23.16 -29.02 -3.01
N VAL A 437 22.01 -28.44 -3.39
CA VAL A 437 20.82 -29.22 -3.76
C VAL A 437 21.10 -30.12 -4.96
N LYS A 438 21.76 -29.61 -6.01
CA LYS A 438 22.15 -30.41 -7.18
C LYS A 438 23.05 -31.59 -6.80
N ASN A 439 24.10 -31.34 -6.02
CA ASN A 439 25.03 -32.39 -5.58
C ASN A 439 24.31 -33.46 -4.73
N ASN A 440 23.47 -33.03 -3.78
CA ASN A 440 22.69 -33.95 -2.93
C ASN A 440 21.72 -34.80 -3.76
N LEU A 441 21.12 -34.21 -4.80
CA LEU A 441 20.22 -34.89 -5.72
C LEU A 441 20.95 -35.95 -6.56
N GLU A 442 22.13 -35.62 -7.08
CA GLU A 442 23.00 -36.54 -7.83
C GLU A 442 23.45 -37.71 -6.94
N THR A 443 23.89 -37.45 -5.70
CA THR A 443 24.26 -38.49 -4.74
C THR A 443 23.06 -39.39 -4.41
N SER A 444 21.89 -38.80 -4.14
CA SER A 444 20.68 -39.56 -3.81
C SER A 444 20.21 -40.46 -4.95
N LEU A 445 20.41 -40.02 -6.20
CA LEU A 445 20.13 -40.83 -7.39
C LEU A 445 21.07 -42.04 -7.47
N ILE A 446 22.38 -41.84 -7.25
CA ILE A 446 23.37 -42.93 -7.23
C ILE A 446 22.98 -43.99 -6.19
N ASP A 447 22.67 -43.57 -4.96
CA ASP A 447 22.27 -44.48 -3.87
C ASP A 447 20.96 -45.21 -4.20
N SER A 448 19.99 -44.51 -4.83
CA SER A 448 18.70 -45.10 -5.21
C SER A 448 18.83 -46.15 -6.31
N TYR A 449 19.77 -45.98 -7.26
CA TYR A 449 20.04 -46.99 -8.30
C TYR A 449 20.65 -48.28 -7.73
N GLN A 450 21.32 -48.22 -6.58
CA GLN A 450 21.88 -49.40 -5.91
C GLN A 450 20.81 -50.24 -5.18
N VAL A 451 19.62 -49.67 -4.91
CA VAL A 451 18.53 -50.34 -4.20
C VAL A 451 17.36 -50.62 -5.16
N ALA A 452 17.32 -51.83 -5.71
CA ALA A 452 16.33 -52.25 -6.71
C ALA A 452 14.96 -52.60 -6.09
N SER A 453 14.08 -51.61 -5.93
CA SER A 453 12.66 -51.82 -5.60
C SER A 453 11.74 -51.03 -6.54
N LYS A 454 10.47 -51.44 -6.68
CA LYS A 454 9.46 -50.72 -7.48
C LYS A 454 9.24 -49.29 -7.00
N THR A 455 9.25 -49.08 -5.68
CA THR A 455 9.15 -47.76 -5.03
C THR A 455 10.36 -46.88 -5.34
N SER A 456 11.55 -47.48 -5.54
CA SER A 456 12.76 -46.77 -5.98
C SER A 456 12.61 -46.22 -7.40
N GLN A 457 11.90 -46.91 -8.30
CA GLN A 457 11.77 -46.46 -9.70
C GLN A 457 10.95 -45.17 -9.87
N GLU A 458 9.87 -45.00 -9.11
CA GLU A 458 9.08 -43.75 -9.16
C GLU A 458 9.81 -42.58 -8.52
N LYS A 459 10.54 -42.83 -7.43
CA LYS A 459 11.43 -41.84 -6.82
C LYS A 459 12.51 -41.39 -7.80
N ILE A 460 13.23 -42.33 -8.42
CA ILE A 460 14.26 -42.06 -9.43
C ILE A 460 13.70 -41.22 -10.59
N LYS A 461 12.51 -41.57 -11.10
CA LYS A 461 11.85 -40.78 -12.15
C LYS A 461 11.62 -39.33 -11.72
N THR A 462 11.05 -39.11 -10.53
CA THR A 462 10.82 -37.76 -10.00
C THR A 462 12.13 -37.00 -9.79
N LEU A 463 13.14 -37.61 -9.19
CA LEU A 463 14.43 -36.98 -8.95
C LEU A 463 15.16 -36.63 -10.26
N ASN A 464 15.10 -37.50 -11.28
CA ASN A 464 15.64 -37.19 -12.62
C ASN A 464 14.89 -36.02 -13.29
N LEU A 465 13.57 -35.93 -13.15
CA LEU A 465 12.80 -34.79 -13.68
C LEU A 465 13.26 -33.47 -13.04
N ILE A 466 13.48 -33.47 -11.72
CA ILE A 466 14.01 -32.30 -11.00
C ILE A 466 15.45 -32.00 -11.43
N LEU A 467 16.30 -33.03 -11.55
CA LEU A 467 17.69 -32.87 -11.97
C LEU A 467 17.80 -32.26 -13.37
N ASN A 468 16.89 -32.61 -14.28
CA ASN A 468 16.82 -32.04 -15.63
C ASN A 468 16.50 -30.53 -15.67
N CYS A 469 16.09 -29.94 -14.55
CA CYS A 469 15.96 -28.48 -14.41
C CYS A 469 17.32 -27.79 -14.19
N PHE A 470 18.37 -28.55 -13.87
CA PHE A 470 19.75 -28.07 -13.80
C PHE A 470 20.42 -28.25 -15.17
N GLN A 471 20.49 -27.16 -15.94
CA GLN A 471 21.08 -27.13 -17.28
C GLN A 471 22.53 -26.60 -17.19
N GLY A 472 23.50 -27.50 -17.14
CA GLY A 472 24.91 -27.13 -16.96
C GLY A 472 25.15 -26.47 -15.60
N ASN A 473 25.50 -25.18 -15.63
CA ASN A 473 25.73 -24.33 -14.45
C ASN A 473 24.56 -23.38 -14.17
N GLU A 474 23.36 -23.68 -14.67
CA GLU A 474 22.14 -22.90 -14.41
C GLU A 474 21.01 -23.79 -13.90
N PHE A 475 20.15 -23.25 -13.03
CA PHE A 475 18.88 -23.83 -12.65
C PHE A 475 17.75 -23.05 -13.35
N ASP A 476 16.89 -23.75 -14.09
CA ASP A 476 15.76 -23.18 -14.80
C ASP A 476 14.49 -23.24 -13.94
N ILE A 477 14.11 -22.09 -13.37
CA ILE A 477 12.96 -22.00 -12.46
C ILE A 477 11.66 -22.23 -13.22
N LEU A 478 11.54 -21.78 -14.46
CA LEU A 478 10.33 -21.98 -15.26
C LEU A 478 10.12 -23.46 -15.61
N GLN A 479 11.21 -24.16 -15.95
CA GLN A 479 11.15 -25.60 -16.19
C GLN A 479 10.73 -26.33 -14.90
N PHE A 480 11.29 -25.97 -13.75
CA PHE A 480 10.91 -26.54 -12.46
C PHE A 480 9.42 -26.31 -12.17
N GLN A 481 8.93 -25.08 -12.31
CA GLN A 481 7.52 -24.75 -12.12
C GLN A 481 6.59 -25.53 -13.05
N LYS A 482 7.00 -25.78 -14.30
CA LYS A 482 6.22 -26.57 -15.28
C LYS A 482 6.12 -28.06 -14.93
N ILE A 483 7.12 -28.64 -14.28
CA ILE A 483 7.08 -30.07 -13.91
C ILE A 483 6.31 -30.33 -12.62
N LEU A 484 6.21 -29.33 -11.72
CA LEU A 484 5.57 -29.49 -10.41
C LEU A 484 4.14 -30.06 -10.45
N PRO A 485 3.22 -29.60 -11.33
CA PRO A 485 1.86 -30.14 -11.38
C PRO A 485 1.80 -31.63 -11.77
N ASN A 486 2.84 -32.14 -12.44
CA ASN A 486 2.91 -33.53 -12.89
C ASN A 486 3.56 -34.45 -11.85
N ILE A 487 4.01 -33.91 -10.71
CA ILE A 487 4.59 -34.69 -9.61
C ILE A 487 3.49 -34.98 -8.60
N ASP A 488 3.05 -36.23 -8.52
CA ASP A 488 2.18 -36.69 -7.44
C ASP A 488 2.95 -36.63 -6.11
N LEU A 489 2.47 -35.80 -5.18
CA LEU A 489 3.06 -35.64 -3.85
C LEU A 489 2.52 -36.67 -2.85
N SER A 490 1.37 -37.31 -3.16
CA SER A 490 0.78 -38.34 -2.32
C SER A 490 1.61 -39.62 -2.44
N GLY A 491 2.14 -40.11 -1.31
CA GLY A 491 3.00 -41.30 -1.29
C GLY A 491 4.49 -41.06 -1.59
N LYS A 492 4.96 -39.81 -1.73
CA LYS A 492 6.40 -39.53 -1.82
C LYS A 492 7.10 -39.63 -0.47
N ASP A 493 8.38 -40.01 -0.50
CA ASP A 493 9.20 -40.05 0.69
C ASP A 493 9.53 -38.64 1.20
N ILE A 494 9.79 -38.54 2.50
CA ILE A 494 10.03 -37.28 3.21
C ILE A 494 11.14 -36.46 2.53
N TYR A 495 12.19 -37.12 2.04
CA TYR A 495 13.29 -36.44 1.36
C TYR A 495 12.82 -35.75 0.06
N THR A 496 12.08 -36.44 -0.80
CA THR A 496 11.61 -35.86 -2.07
C THR A 496 10.65 -34.70 -1.83
N GLN A 497 9.77 -34.80 -0.82
CA GLN A 497 8.89 -33.70 -0.44
C GLN A 497 9.69 -32.48 0.07
N GLN A 498 10.66 -32.70 0.96
CA GLN A 498 11.51 -31.63 1.48
C GLN A 498 12.32 -30.95 0.37
N LEU A 499 12.90 -31.72 -0.54
CA LEU A 499 13.63 -31.21 -1.72
C LEU A 499 12.76 -30.27 -2.57
N ILE A 500 11.51 -30.68 -2.85
CA ILE A 500 10.59 -29.87 -3.65
C ILE A 500 10.25 -28.56 -2.93
N GLU A 501 9.97 -28.62 -1.62
CA GLU A 501 9.67 -27.42 -0.84
C GLU A 501 10.87 -26.48 -0.70
N ASP A 502 12.07 -27.03 -0.54
CA ASP A 502 13.31 -26.25 -0.52
C ASP A 502 13.55 -25.55 -1.86
N LEU A 503 13.42 -26.27 -2.98
CA LEU A 503 13.56 -25.69 -4.32
C LEU A 503 12.48 -24.65 -4.64
N LYS A 504 11.23 -24.87 -4.22
CA LYS A 504 10.16 -23.87 -4.32
C LYS A 504 10.54 -22.59 -3.56
N LYS A 505 11.00 -22.73 -2.31
CA LYS A 505 11.41 -21.61 -1.48
C LYS A 505 12.58 -20.84 -2.08
N LEU A 506 13.63 -21.54 -2.50
CA LEU A 506 14.81 -20.91 -3.11
C LEU A 506 14.46 -20.23 -4.44
N SER A 507 13.60 -20.84 -5.25
CA SER A 507 13.10 -20.27 -6.50
C SER A 507 12.29 -18.99 -6.27
N HIS A 508 11.40 -19.03 -5.28
CA HIS A 508 10.61 -17.88 -4.84
C HIS A 508 11.51 -16.71 -4.41
N GLU A 509 12.45 -16.96 -3.48
CA GLU A 509 13.41 -15.94 -3.05
C GLU A 509 14.23 -15.37 -4.22
N ALA A 510 14.67 -16.23 -5.16
CA ALA A 510 15.39 -15.79 -6.35
C ALA A 510 14.55 -14.91 -7.28
N ILE A 511 13.25 -15.20 -7.42
CA ILE A 511 12.32 -14.42 -8.25
C ILE A 511 12.02 -13.07 -7.60
N ILE A 512 11.51 -13.05 -6.37
CA ILE A 512 10.98 -11.82 -5.76
C ILE A 512 12.09 -10.78 -5.50
N PHE A 513 13.32 -11.24 -5.25
CA PHE A 513 14.49 -10.36 -5.11
C PHE A 513 15.18 -10.05 -6.45
N SER A 514 14.61 -10.43 -7.60
CA SER A 514 15.15 -10.19 -8.95
C SER A 514 16.58 -10.72 -9.15
N LEU A 515 16.90 -11.88 -8.57
CA LEU A 515 18.23 -12.50 -8.65
C LEU A 515 18.33 -13.55 -9.77
N ALA A 516 17.21 -13.99 -10.34
CA ALA A 516 17.14 -14.96 -11.43
C ALA A 516 16.77 -14.30 -12.77
N LYS A 517 17.78 -13.80 -13.50
CA LYS A 517 17.58 -13.17 -14.82
C LYS A 517 17.03 -14.17 -15.84
N GLY A 518 15.96 -13.79 -16.53
CA GLY A 518 15.27 -14.70 -17.46
C GLY A 518 14.72 -15.95 -16.76
N LYS A 519 14.47 -15.85 -15.45
CA LYS A 519 14.04 -16.95 -14.57
C LYS A 519 15.04 -18.12 -14.53
N LYS A 520 16.32 -17.83 -14.73
CA LYS A 520 17.43 -18.76 -14.56
C LYS A 520 18.38 -18.26 -13.49
N LEU A 521 18.83 -19.17 -12.65
CA LEU A 521 19.82 -18.87 -11.61
C LEU A 521 21.14 -19.57 -11.93
N LYS A 522 22.24 -18.82 -11.91
CA LYS A 522 23.59 -19.40 -12.04
C LYS A 522 24.01 -20.11 -10.76
N LEU A 523 24.57 -21.30 -10.91
CA LEU A 523 25.15 -22.09 -9.83
C LEU A 523 26.59 -21.63 -9.52
N ALA A 524 27.04 -21.86 -8.29
CA ALA A 524 28.42 -21.66 -7.92
C ALA A 524 29.31 -22.72 -8.59
N THR A 525 30.47 -22.30 -9.12
CA THR A 525 31.34 -23.15 -9.94
C THR A 525 32.04 -24.28 -9.17
N HIS A 526 32.18 -24.19 -7.84
CA HIS A 526 32.65 -25.27 -6.97
C HIS A 526 32.17 -25.04 -5.53
N SER A 527 31.59 -26.05 -4.88
CA SER A 527 31.37 -26.01 -3.42
C SER A 527 31.69 -27.37 -2.79
N ASN A 528 32.92 -27.51 -2.28
CA ASN A 528 33.33 -28.63 -1.41
C ASN A 528 33.09 -28.32 0.08
N GLN A 529 32.35 -27.26 0.41
CA GLN A 529 32.01 -26.99 1.80
C GLN A 529 30.68 -27.66 2.16
N PRO A 530 30.66 -28.55 3.17
CA PRO A 530 29.41 -29.02 3.74
C PRO A 530 28.73 -27.82 4.39
N ILE A 531 27.50 -27.54 3.96
CA ILE A 531 26.66 -26.54 4.62
C ILE A 531 26.24 -27.15 5.96
N GLU A 532 26.75 -26.61 7.08
CA GLU A 532 26.10 -26.80 8.37
C GLU A 532 24.64 -26.41 8.21
N SER A 533 23.74 -27.33 8.55
CA SER A 533 22.30 -27.13 8.51
C SER A 533 21.95 -25.87 9.32
N SER A 534 21.78 -24.73 8.66
CA SER A 534 21.32 -23.46 9.25
C SER A 534 19.82 -23.52 9.60
N TYR A 535 19.34 -24.71 9.94
CA TYR A 535 17.95 -25.06 10.26
C TYR A 535 17.42 -24.29 11.47
N ASN A 536 18.30 -23.78 12.35
CA ASN A 536 17.88 -23.02 13.51
C ASN A 536 17.80 -21.50 13.30
N TYR A 537 18.36 -20.95 12.21
CA TYR A 537 18.24 -19.52 11.91
C TYR A 537 17.08 -19.22 10.94
N ILE A 538 16.66 -20.20 10.14
CA ILE A 538 15.67 -20.04 9.07
C ILE A 538 14.22 -20.00 9.59
N ARG A 539 13.93 -20.60 10.76
CA ARG A 539 12.56 -20.70 11.28
C ARG A 539 11.98 -19.37 11.80
N ASN A 540 12.83 -18.38 12.10
CA ASN A 540 12.41 -17.00 12.42
C ASN A 540 12.31 -16.08 11.18
N MET A 541 12.81 -16.49 10.01
CA MET A 541 13.00 -15.59 8.86
C MET A 541 11.83 -15.52 7.88
N LYS A 542 10.99 -16.56 7.79
CA LYS A 542 9.71 -16.48 7.06
C LYS A 542 8.79 -15.44 7.71
N GLN A 543 8.76 -15.43 9.04
CA GLN A 543 8.09 -14.40 9.83
C GLN A 543 8.74 -13.03 9.52
N TYR A 544 10.06 -12.89 9.60
CA TYR A 544 10.74 -11.60 9.36
C TYR A 544 10.54 -10.98 7.95
N VAL A 545 10.64 -11.76 6.87
CA VAL A 545 10.42 -11.24 5.49
C VAL A 545 8.94 -11.06 5.19
N HIS A 546 8.07 -11.92 5.72
CA HIS A 546 6.63 -11.69 5.75
C HIS A 546 6.38 -10.38 6.50
N ASP A 547 6.81 -10.21 7.75
CA ASP A 547 6.66 -9.00 8.57
C ASP A 547 7.27 -7.73 7.93
N LEU A 548 8.29 -7.85 7.07
CA LEU A 548 8.90 -6.74 6.32
C LEU A 548 8.15 -6.37 5.03
N ILE A 549 7.55 -7.34 4.33
CA ILE A 549 6.88 -7.16 3.03
C ILE A 549 5.35 -7.06 3.18
N THR A 550 4.81 -7.86 4.09
CA THR A 550 3.43 -7.98 4.54
C THR A 550 3.42 -7.88 6.06
N TRP A 551 3.26 -6.65 6.54
CA TRP A 551 3.01 -6.27 7.92
C TRP A 551 2.46 -7.39 8.83
N PRO A 552 3.06 -7.60 10.02
CA PRO A 552 2.66 -8.67 10.93
C PRO A 552 1.18 -8.56 11.34
N LYS A 553 0.55 -9.73 11.53
CA LYS A 553 -0.81 -9.88 12.06
C LYS A 553 -1.00 -9.32 13.47
#